data_AF-A0A3D3SXD5-F1
#
_entry.id   AF-A0A3D3SXD5-F1
#
_cell.length_a   1.000
_cell.length_b   1.000
_cell.length_c   1.000
_cell.angle_alpha   90.00
_cell.angle_beta   90.00
_cell.angle_gamma   90.00
#
_symmetry.space_group_name_H-M   'P 1'
#
loop_
_entity.id
_entity.type
_entity.pdbx_description
1 polymer ?
#
loop_
_entity_poly.entity_id
_entity_poly.type
_entity_poly.pdbx_seq_one_letter_code
_entity_poly.pdbx_strand_id
1 'polypeptide(L)' 'SGKKALPDKQMQLLRQVAHVGDFSSLLELCRRRALLRVVVKQPLKGGRTVVSPDYSIKGKRVRYDIYGRVEGNG' A
#
# COMPACT_ATOMS: atom_id res chain seq x y z
N SER A 1 -5.32 -24.13 -10.85
CA SER A 1 -6.53 -23.56 -10.22
C SER A 1 -6.55 -23.99 -8.76
N GLY A 2 -6.32 -23.08 -7.81
CA GLY A 2 -6.22 -23.42 -6.38
C GLY A 2 -7.26 -22.64 -5.59
N LYS A 3 -8.10 -23.33 -4.81
CA LYS A 3 -9.09 -22.70 -3.93
C LYS A 3 -8.36 -21.77 -2.96
N LYS A 4 -8.49 -20.45 -3.16
CA LYS A 4 -8.00 -19.48 -2.18
C LYS A 4 -8.90 -19.56 -0.97
N ALA A 5 -8.33 -19.91 0.18
CA ALA A 5 -9.04 -19.81 1.45
C ALA A 5 -9.54 -18.37 1.61
N LEU A 6 -10.82 -18.24 1.96
CA LEU A 6 -11.37 -16.93 2.27
C LEU A 6 -10.61 -16.36 3.48
N PRO A 7 -10.43 -15.02 3.54
CA PRO A 7 -9.96 -14.37 4.75
C PRO A 7 -10.84 -14.76 5.94
N ASP A 8 -10.31 -14.63 7.15
CA ASP A 8 -11.13 -14.83 8.36
C ASP A 8 -12.37 -13.93 8.35
N LYS A 9 -13.45 -14.37 9.01
CA LYS A 9 -14.76 -13.70 9.02
C LYS A 9 -14.67 -12.23 9.39
N GLN A 10 -13.80 -11.88 10.36
CA GLN A 10 -13.56 -10.49 10.76
C GLN A 10 -13.06 -9.63 9.58
N MET A 11 -12.13 -10.16 8.78
CA MET A 11 -11.60 -9.47 7.60
C MET A 11 -12.60 -9.41 6.44
N GLN A 12 -13.52 -10.37 6.34
CA GLN A 12 -14.62 -10.30 5.38
C GLN A 12 -15.58 -9.17 5.73
N LEU A 13 -15.99 -9.08 7.01
CA LEU A 13 -16.87 -8.01 7.50
C LEU A 13 -16.22 -6.63 7.31
N LEU A 14 -14.94 -6.48 7.70
CA LEU A 14 -14.24 -5.21 7.52
C LEU A 14 -14.21 -4.75 6.06
N ARG A 15 -14.05 -5.67 5.10
CA ARG A 15 -14.04 -5.33 3.67
C ARG A 15 -15.39 -4.85 3.15
N GLN A 16 -16.49 -5.26 3.77
CA GLN A 16 -17.84 -4.83 3.38
C GLN A 16 -18.13 -3.40 3.83
N VAL A 17 -17.54 -2.98 4.96
CA VAL A 17 -17.79 -1.64 5.55
C VAL A 17 -16.70 -0.62 5.22
N ALA A 18 -15.49 -1.08 4.89
CA ALA A 18 -14.37 -0.19 4.61
C ALA A 18 -14.51 0.49 3.24
N HIS A 19 -14.44 1.81 3.23
CA HIS A 19 -14.25 2.57 2.00
C HIS A 19 -12.76 2.68 1.67
N VAL A 20 -12.36 2.25 0.47
CA VAL A 20 -11.00 2.47 -0.02
C VAL A 20 -10.99 3.74 -0.84
N GLY A 21 -10.48 4.81 -0.23
CA GLY A 21 -10.33 6.12 -0.88
C GLY A 21 -9.23 6.15 -1.94
N ASP A 22 -8.99 7.33 -2.50
CA ASP A 22 -7.94 7.52 -3.50
C ASP A 22 -6.54 7.33 -2.89
N PHE A 23 -5.88 6.26 -3.35
CA PHE A 23 -4.53 5.92 -2.94
C PHE A 23 -3.49 6.91 -3.45
N SER A 24 -3.70 7.49 -4.64
CA SER A 24 -2.70 8.36 -5.27
C SER A 24 -2.53 9.66 -4.47
N SER A 25 -3.65 10.34 -4.19
CA SER A 25 -3.65 11.56 -3.39
C SER A 25 -3.09 11.34 -1.98
N LEU A 26 -3.42 10.20 -1.35
CA LEU A 26 -2.90 9.85 -0.04
C LEU A 26 -1.38 9.64 -0.06
N LEU A 27 -0.87 8.88 -1.04
CA LEU A 27 0.56 8.63 -1.17
C LEU A 27 1.34 9.93 -1.40
N GLU A 28 0.83 10.82 -2.25
CA GLU A 28 1.45 12.12 -2.49
C GLU A 28 1.54 12.96 -1.21
N LEU A 29 0.42 13.09 -0.48
CA LEU A 29 0.39 13.82 0.79
C LEU A 29 1.40 13.25 1.80
N CYS A 30 1.46 11.93 1.93
CA CYS A 30 2.43 11.26 2.80
C CYS A 30 3.87 11.54 2.37
N ARG A 31 4.18 11.50 1.08
CA ARG A 31 5.54 11.76 0.57
C ARG A 31 6.00 13.20 0.78
N ARG A 32 5.08 14.17 0.78
CA ARG A 32 5.39 15.58 1.09
C ARG A 32 5.65 15.80 2.59
N ARG A 33 4.96 15.06 3.47
CA ARG A 33 5.03 15.24 4.93
C ARG A 33 6.06 14.36 5.64
N ALA A 34 6.35 13.18 5.12
CA ALA A 34 7.25 12.23 5.78
C ALA A 34 8.67 12.81 5.88
N LEU A 35 9.29 12.70 7.06
CA LEU A 35 10.65 13.21 7.26
C LEU A 35 11.71 12.37 6.53
N LEU A 36 11.49 11.06 6.42
CA LEU A 36 12.45 10.12 5.85
C LEU A 36 11.87 9.34 4.67
N ARG A 37 10.82 8.56 4.93
CA ARG A 37 10.24 7.63 3.94
C ARG A 37 8.78 7.32 4.24
N VAL A 38 8.05 6.94 3.20
CA VAL A 38 6.71 6.37 3.27
C VAL A 38 6.81 4.88 3.00
N VAL A 39 6.15 4.06 3.82
CA VAL A 39 6.14 2.60 3.68
C VAL A 39 4.71 2.14 3.41
N VAL A 40 4.49 1.46 2.29
CA VAL A 40 3.18 0.96 1.89
C VAL A 40 3.18 -0.56 1.87
N LYS A 41 2.32 -1.18 2.69
CA LYS A 41 2.11 -2.62 2.68
C LYS A 41 1.23 -3.00 1.49
N GLN A 42 1.71 -3.90 0.63
CA GLN A 42 1.03 -4.36 -0.58
C GLN A 42 0.97 -5.89 -0.64
N PRO A 43 -0.05 -6.48 -1.30
CA PRO A 43 0.00 -7.87 -1.71
C PRO A 43 1.21 -8.14 -2.61
N LEU A 44 1.74 -9.36 -2.60
CA LEU A 44 2.85 -9.73 -3.50
C LEU A 44 2.49 -9.55 -4.99
N LYS A 45 1.24 -9.81 -5.35
CA LYS A 45 0.70 -9.71 -6.71
C LYS A 45 -0.58 -8.87 -6.70
N GLY A 46 -0.76 -8.01 -7.70
CA GLY A 46 -1.97 -7.20 -7.88
C GLY A 46 -2.11 -6.03 -6.88
N GLY A 47 -0.99 -5.54 -6.34
CA GLY A 47 -0.97 -4.31 -5.56
C GLY A 47 -1.36 -3.09 -6.42
N ARG A 48 -1.95 -2.08 -5.76
CA ARG A 48 -2.33 -0.82 -6.41
C ARG A 48 -1.16 0.14 -6.31
N THR A 49 -0.30 0.14 -7.33
CA THR A 49 0.88 1.02 -7.40
C THR A 49 0.71 1.92 -8.62
N VAL A 50 0.36 3.19 -8.39
CA VAL A 50 0.27 4.20 -9.47
C VAL A 50 1.65 4.76 -9.79
N VAL A 51 2.56 4.80 -8.80
CA VAL A 51 3.92 5.33 -8.90
C VAL A 51 4.89 4.25 -8.43
N SER A 52 5.98 4.00 -9.17
CA SER A 52 6.98 3.01 -8.74
C SER A 52 7.59 3.39 -7.39
N PRO A 53 7.75 2.45 -6.44
CA PRO A 53 8.58 2.69 -5.26
C PRO A 53 10.05 2.80 -5.65
N ASP A 54 10.86 3.41 -4.77
CA ASP A 54 12.31 3.42 -4.93
C ASP A 54 12.89 2.02 -4.74
N TYR A 55 12.34 1.27 -3.78
CA TYR A 55 12.60 -0.15 -3.60
C TYR A 55 11.48 -0.83 -2.83
N SER A 56 11.44 -2.16 -2.88
CA SER A 56 10.46 -2.97 -2.13
C SER A 56 11.15 -4.06 -1.32
N ILE A 57 10.68 -4.25 -0.08
CA ILE A 57 11.09 -5.35 0.78
C ILE A 57 10.04 -6.46 0.66
N LYS A 58 10.44 -7.63 0.15
CA LYS A 58 9.52 -8.76 -0.09
C LYS A 58 9.45 -9.67 1.14
N GLY A 59 8.24 -9.94 1.62
CA GLY A 59 7.94 -11.01 2.58
C GLY A 59 7.28 -12.22 1.90
N LYS A 60 6.82 -13.19 2.71
CA LYS A 60 6.21 -14.44 2.19
C LYS A 60 4.85 -14.25 1.51
N ARG A 61 4.06 -13.27 1.96
CA ARG A 61 2.67 -13.05 1.49
C ARG A 61 2.38 -11.60 1.12
N VAL A 62 3.21 -10.68 1.59
CA VAL A 62 3.12 -9.24 1.37
C VAL A 62 4.49 -8.71 1.00
N ARG A 63 4.52 -7.53 0.38
CA ARG A 63 5.73 -6.73 0.25
C ARG A 63 5.48 -5.35 0.85
N TYR A 64 6.56 -4.66 1.16
CA TYR A 64 6.56 -3.29 1.64
C TYR A 64 7.24 -2.42 0.59
N ASP A 65 6.47 -1.56 -0.06
CA ASP A 65 6.95 -0.60 -1.05
C ASP A 65 7.43 0.64 -0.31
N ILE A 66 8.66 1.08 -0.58
CA ILE A 66 9.33 2.18 0.11
C ILE A 66 9.46 3.37 -0.86
N TYR A 67 9.01 4.53 -0.41
CA TYR A 67 9.06 5.78 -1.16
C TYR A 67 9.81 6.83 -0.34
N GLY A 68 10.73 7.54 -0.98
CA GLY A 68 11.41 8.70 -0.44
C GLY A 68 10.46 9.88 -0.32
N ARG A 69 10.82 10.78 0.58
CA ARG A 69 10.22 12.11 0.65
C ARG A 69 10.38 12.81 -0.70
N VAL A 70 9.36 13.59 -1.08
CA VAL A 70 9.47 14.57 -2.16
C VAL A 70 9.55 15.95 -1.50
N GLU A 71 10.57 16.72 -1.84
CA GLU A 71 10.63 18.14 -1.50
C GLU A 71 9.43 18.82 -2.17
N GLY A 72 8.55 19.44 -1.38
CA GLY A 72 7.55 20.33 -1.97
C GLY A 72 8.32 21.54 -2.50
N ASN A 73 8.17 21.86 -3.78
CA ASN A 73 8.46 23.22 -4.22
C ASN A 73 7.58 24.14 -3.35
N GLY A 74 8.21 24.91 -2.48
CA GLY A 74 7.55 25.88 -1.61
C GLY A 74 6.80 26.93 -2.41
#